data_AF-A0A846AJ98-F1
#
_entry.id   AF-A0A846AJ98-F1
#
_cell.length_a   1.000
_cell.length_b   1.000
_cell.length_c   1.000
_cell.angle_alpha   90.00
_cell.angle_beta   90.00
_cell.angle_gamma   90.00
#
_symmetry.space_group_name_H-M   'P 1'
#
loop_
_entity.id
_entity.type
_entity.pdbx_description
1 polymer ?
#
loop_
_entity_poly.entity_id
_entity_poly.type
_entity_poly.pdbx_seq_one_letter_code
_entity_poly.pdbx_strand_id
1 'polypeptide(L)' 'MLLKYKYKLKPHKRQTVIIANWLELARKQYNYRLAERVNWFEATRTPVKACPLNVSVGRDVACNVRTTDLSKYSRV' A
#
# COMPACT_ATOMS: atom_id res chain seq x y z
N MET A 1 -5.40 31.63 -36.91
CA MET A 1 -6.07 30.31 -36.88
C MET A 1 -5.12 29.29 -36.27
N LEU A 2 -5.43 28.69 -35.12
CA LEU A 2 -4.57 27.68 -34.48
C LEU A 2 -5.00 26.26 -34.93
N LEU A 3 -4.08 25.53 -35.57
CA LEU A 3 -4.29 24.13 -35.94
C LEU A 3 -4.03 23.24 -34.71
N LYS A 4 -5.09 22.66 -34.13
CA LYS A 4 -4.98 21.67 -33.05
C LYS A 4 -4.93 20.27 -33.65
N TYR A 5 -3.73 19.73 -33.81
CA TYR A 5 -3.54 18.35 -34.26
C TYR A 5 -3.88 17.37 -33.13
N LYS A 6 -4.80 16.43 -33.40
CA LYS A 6 -5.08 15.29 -32.52
C LYS A 6 -4.29 14.09 -33.01
N TYR A 7 -3.13 13.82 -32.40
CA TYR A 7 -2.36 12.62 -32.69
C TYR A 7 -3.00 11.41 -31.99
N LYS A 8 -3.46 10.44 -32.77
CA LYS A 8 -3.86 9.13 -32.26
C LYS A 8 -2.72 8.16 -32.48
N LEU A 9 -2.10 7.65 -31.41
CA LEU A 9 -1.15 6.56 -31.50
C LEU A 9 -1.91 5.30 -31.92
N LYS A 10 -1.56 4.74 -33.08
CA LYS A 10 -2.03 3.43 -33.53
C LYS A 10 -0.85 2.46 -33.45
N PRO A 11 -0.63 1.81 -32.29
CA PRO A 11 0.49 0.89 -32.14
C PRO A 11 0.34 -0.29 -33.11
N HIS A 12 1.47 -0.75 -33.63
CA HIS A 12 1.50 -1.97 -34.43
C HIS A 12 1.24 -3.20 -33.54
N LYS A 13 0.78 -4.31 -34.11
CA LYS A 13 0.39 -5.53 -33.37
C LYS A 13 1.48 -6.00 -32.39
N ARG A 14 2.76 -5.95 -32.81
CA ARG A 14 3.91 -6.29 -31.96
C ARG A 14 4.07 -5.33 -30.79
N GLN A 15 3.91 -4.02 -31.02
CA GLN A 15 4.01 -2.99 -29.98
C GLN A 15 2.89 -3.14 -28.95
N THR A 16 1.66 -3.47 -29.38
CA THR A 16 0.54 -3.72 -28.47
C THR A 16 0.83 -4.84 -27.49
N VAL A 17 1.42 -5.94 -27.95
CA VAL A 17 1.81 -7.07 -27.07
C VAL A 17 2.85 -6.65 -26.05
N ILE A 18 3.87 -5.90 -26.48
CA ILE A 18 4.93 -5.39 -25.57
C ILE A 18 4.32 -4.47 -24.50
N ILE A 19 3.47 -3.53 -24.90
CA ILE A 19 2.81 -2.59 -23.99
C ILE A 19 1.91 -3.36 -23.00
N ALA A 20 1.16 -4.35 -23.47
CA ALA A 20 0.33 -5.19 -22.59
C ALA A 20 1.17 -5.94 -21.56
N ASN A 21 2.30 -6.50 -21.96
CA ASN A 21 3.22 -7.17 -21.05
C ASN A 21 3.80 -6.22 -20.00
N TRP A 22 4.18 -5.00 -20.39
CA TRP A 22 4.66 -3.98 -19.45
C TRP A 22 3.58 -3.54 -18.47
N LEU A 23 2.34 -3.38 -18.93
CA LEU A 23 1.20 -3.06 -18.06
C LEU A 23 0.96 -4.16 -17.02
N GLU A 24 1.05 -5.43 -17.41
CA GLU A 24 0.93 -6.55 -16.47
C GLU A 24 2.06 -6.58 -15.43
N LEU A 25 3.30 -6.30 -15.85
CA LEU A 25 4.43 -6.19 -14.93
C LEU A 25 4.24 -5.04 -13.95
N ALA A 26 3.82 -3.87 -14.44
CA ALA A 26 3.54 -2.70 -13.59
C ALA A 26 2.41 -2.97 -12.60
N ARG A 27 1.33 -3.64 -13.04
CA ARG A 27 0.20 -4.04 -12.17
C ARG A 27 0.66 -4.98 -11.06
N LYS A 28 1.44 -6.01 -11.38
CA LYS A 28 2.00 -6.93 -10.38
C LYS A 28 2.90 -6.21 -9.39
N GLN A 29 3.78 -5.35 -9.89
CA GLN A 29 4.70 -4.58 -9.05
C GLN A 29 3.98 -3.62 -8.11
N TYR A 30 2.92 -2.96 -8.59
CA TYR A 30 2.08 -2.10 -7.77
C TYR A 30 1.39 -2.89 -6.66
N ASN A 31 0.74 -4.01 -7.00
CA ASN A 31 0.06 -4.86 -6.02
C ASN A 31 1.02 -5.39 -4.96
N TYR A 32 2.22 -5.82 -5.36
CA TYR A 32 3.27 -6.25 -4.43
C TYR A 32 3.64 -5.15 -3.44
N ARG A 33 3.93 -3.93 -3.92
CA ARG A 33 4.29 -2.79 -3.05
C ARG A 33 3.15 -2.31 -2.17
N LEU A 34 1.91 -2.42 -2.65
CA LEU A 34 0.73 -2.12 -1.86
C LEU A 34 0.62 -3.09 -0.68
N ALA A 35 0.81 -4.39 -0.91
CA ALA A 35 0.81 -5.40 0.13
C ALA A 35 1.91 -5.15 1.17
N GLU A 36 3.14 -4.85 0.75
CA GLU A 36 4.24 -4.51 1.68
C GLU A 36 3.91 -3.31 2.56
N ARG A 37 3.27 -2.28 1.98
CA ARG A 37 2.86 -1.09 2.75
C ARG A 37 1.81 -1.44 3.80
N VAL A 38 0.82 -2.25 3.45
CA VAL A 38 -0.22 -2.69 4.39
C VAL A 38 0.41 -3.53 5.50
N ASN A 39 1.28 -4.48 5.14
CA ASN A 39 2.00 -5.30 6.12
C ASN A 39 2.84 -4.44 7.08
N TRP A 40 3.56 -3.44 6.55
CA TRP A 40 4.34 -2.52 7.36
C TRP A 40 3.46 -1.70 8.31
N PHE A 41 2.32 -1.20 7.82
CA PHE A 41 1.37 -0.46 8.63
C PHE A 41 0.79 -1.33 9.76
N GLU A 42 0.45 -2.59 9.46
CA GLU A 42 -0.03 -3.54 10.47
C GLU A 42 1.03 -3.93 11.49
N ALA A 43 2.30 -4.01 11.08
CA ALA A 43 3.42 -4.32 11.97
C ALA A 43 3.83 -3.13 12.85
N THR A 44 3.69 -1.90 12.34
CA THR A 44 4.17 -0.68 13.02
C THR A 44 3.07 0.02 13.81
N ARG A 45 1.79 -0.26 13.54
CA ARG A 45 0.68 0.35 14.28
C ARG A 45 0.68 -0.11 15.73
N THR A 46 0.62 0.85 16.64
CA THR A 46 0.26 0.60 18.04
C THR A 46 -1.25 0.34 18.12
N PRO A 47 -1.74 -0.53 19.01
CA PRO A 47 -3.18 -0.72 19.20
C PRO A 47 -3.84 0.61 19.57
N VAL A 48 -5.07 0.86 19.09
CA VAL A 48 -5.81 2.12 19.36
C VAL A 48 -6.04 2.39 20.86
N LYS A 49 -5.92 1.35 21.70
CA LYS A 49 -6.01 1.42 23.17
C LYS A 49 -4.66 1.45 23.89
N ALA A 50 -3.56 1.41 23.14
CA ALA A 50 -2.20 1.42 23.66
C ALA A 50 -1.37 2.38 22.81
N CYS A 51 -1.44 3.67 23.11
CA CYS A 51 -0.34 4.56 22.78
C CYS A 51 0.48 4.73 24.05
N PRO A 52 1.79 4.46 24.07
CA PRO A 52 2.67 5.32 24.82
C PRO A 52 2.92 6.53 23.92
N LEU A 53 2.23 7.64 24.19
CA LEU A 53 2.77 8.95 23.82
C LEU A 53 4.01 9.17 24.69
N ASN A 54 5.12 8.51 24.35
CA ASN A 54 6.44 8.86 24.88
C ASN A 54 7.00 10.03 24.06
N VAL A 55 6.23 11.10 23.93
CA VAL A 55 6.85 12.42 23.79
C VAL A 55 7.28 12.75 25.20
N SER A 56 8.57 12.90 25.43
CA SER A 56 9.15 13.30 26.70
C SER A 56 8.66 14.70 27.09
N VAL A 57 7.45 14.78 27.64
CA VAL A 57 6.94 15.89 28.41
C VAL A 57 6.34 15.29 29.68
N GLY A 58 7.24 14.98 30.64
CA GLY A 58 6.90 14.77 32.04
C GLY A 58 6.04 13.55 32.41
N ARG A 59 6.69 12.58 33.05
CA ARG A 59 6.14 11.61 34.03
C ARG A 59 4.97 10.68 33.62
N ASP A 60 5.27 9.38 33.78
CA ASP A 60 4.40 8.31 34.27
C ASP A 60 3.15 7.91 33.46
N VAL A 61 3.27 6.97 32.50
CA VAL A 61 2.21 5.95 32.28
C VAL A 61 2.81 4.64 31.73
N ALA A 62 2.75 3.57 32.51
CA ALA A 62 3.05 2.21 32.09
C ALA A 62 1.98 1.68 31.11
N CYS A 63 2.38 1.26 29.91
CA CYS A 63 1.51 0.51 29.00
C CYS A 63 1.78 -1.00 29.16
N ASN A 64 1.02 -1.63 30.05
CA ASN A 64 0.99 -3.09 30.20
C ASN A 64 -0.41 -3.56 29.79
N VAL A 65 -0.59 -3.98 28.53
CA VAL A 65 -1.75 -4.81 28.16
C VAL A 65 -1.29 -5.89 27.20
N ARG A 66 -1.03 -7.06 27.78
CA ARG A 66 -1.20 -8.35 27.12
C ARG A 66 -2.67 -8.48 26.73
N THR A 67 -2.98 -8.47 25.44
CA THR A 67 -4.08 -9.28 24.90
C THR A 67 -3.75 -9.66 23.47
N THR A 68 -3.18 -10.85 23.35
CA THR A 68 -3.38 -11.72 22.20
C THR A 68 -4.88 -11.87 21.95
N ASP A 69 -5.38 -11.47 20.78
CA ASP A 69 -6.57 -12.10 20.24
C ASP A 69 -6.52 -12.12 18.70
N LEU A 70 -5.84 -13.14 18.19
CA LEU A 70 -5.80 -13.50 16.77
C LEU A 70 -7.04 -14.30 16.32
N SER A 71 -8.11 -14.37 17.12
CA SER A 71 -9.29 -15.18 16.81
C SER A 71 -10.20 -14.63 15.69
N LYS A 72 -9.92 -13.46 15.11
CA LYS A 72 -10.79 -12.86 14.06
C LYS A 72 -10.26 -12.91 12.62
N TYR A 73 -9.03 -13.35 12.38
CA TYR A 73 -8.52 -13.57 11.01
C TYR A 73 -8.58 -15.05 10.61
N SER A 74 -9.74 -15.66 10.86
CA SER A 74 -10.14 -16.89 10.20
C SER A 74 -10.95 -16.49 8.95
N ARG A 75 -10.28 -16.59 7.79
CA ARG A 75 -10.88 -17.02 6.52
C ARG A 75 -11.94 -16.09 5.91
N VAL A 76 -11.51 -15.17 5.03
CA VAL A 76 -12.04 -14.96 3.67
C VAL A 76 -10.88 -14.49 2.78
#